data_AF-A0A2V2PZM0-F1
#
_entry.id   AF-A0A2V2PZM0-F1
#
_cell.length_a   1.000
_cell.length_b   1.000
_cell.length_c   1.000
_cell.angle_alpha   90.00
_cell.angle_beta   90.00
_cell.angle_gamma   90.00
#
_symmetry.space_group_name_H-M   'P 1'
#
loop_
_entity.id
_entity.type
_entity.pdbx_description
1 polymer ?
#
loop_
_entity_poly.entity_id
_entity_poly.type
_entity_poly.pdbx_seq_one_letter_code
_entity_poly.pdbx_strand_id
1 'polypeptide(L)'
;MPRPPLGVVPRDWSPDVRQRYFDSRTALREEADALAAQAAEDPDVPCAERVRLHRVLAVRSAVHAEFHTHLFAERTRHLFDEGVKLARGLARQGSVEGPAVLADTLMDRSAFRLAAGEFGPALDDFREASGLLGDAG
;
A
#
# COMPACT_ATOMS: atom_id res chain seq x y z
N MET A 1 13.29 7.22 -6.05
CA MET A 1 12.23 7.06 -7.08
C MET A 1 11.48 8.37 -7.25
N PRO A 2 11.04 8.73 -8.48
CA PRO A 2 10.27 9.96 -8.70
C PRO A 2 9.01 9.95 -7.83
N ARG A 3 8.82 11.04 -7.07
CA ARG A 3 7.59 11.31 -6.32
C ARG A 3 6.76 12.27 -7.16
N PRO A 4 5.49 11.94 -7.45
CA PRO A 4 4.67 12.88 -8.17
C PRO A 4 4.41 14.13 -7.32
N PRO A 5 4.27 15.31 -7.95
CA PRO A 5 3.85 16.50 -7.25
C PRO A 5 2.48 16.25 -6.60
N LEU A 6 2.36 16.61 -5.32
CA LEU A 6 1.13 16.47 -4.55
C LEU A 6 -0.01 17.23 -5.23
N GLY A 7 -1.19 16.59 -5.31
CA GLY A 7 -2.40 17.21 -5.86
C GLY A 7 -2.48 17.30 -7.38
N VAL A 8 -1.50 16.79 -8.12
CA VAL A 8 -1.52 16.77 -9.59
C VAL A 8 -1.93 15.40 -10.08
N VAL A 9 -3.03 15.32 -10.83
CA VAL A 9 -3.49 14.06 -11.41
C VAL A 9 -2.47 13.54 -12.43
N PRO A 10 -2.24 12.21 -12.50
CA PRO A 10 -1.25 11.61 -13.42
C PRO A 10 -1.35 12.05 -14.89
N ARG A 11 -2.56 12.43 -15.36
CA ARG A 11 -2.78 12.96 -16.71
C ARG A 11 -1.96 14.22 -17.01
N ASP A 12 -1.69 15.03 -15.99
CA ASP A 12 -1.02 16.32 -16.13
C ASP A 12 0.49 16.24 -15.95
N TRP A 13 1.04 15.05 -15.66
CA TRP A 13 2.49 14.84 -15.57
C TRP A 13 3.12 14.80 -16.96
N SER A 14 4.40 15.16 -17.06
CA SER A 14 5.16 14.96 -18.30
C SER A 14 5.16 13.46 -18.69
N PRO A 15 5.11 13.12 -19.99
CA PRO A 15 5.00 11.74 -20.44
C PRO A 15 6.12 10.83 -19.89
N ASP A 16 7.34 11.34 -19.83
CA ASP A 16 8.53 10.61 -19.35
C ASP A 16 8.45 10.29 -17.85
N VAL A 17 7.99 11.25 -17.02
CA VAL A 17 7.82 11.05 -15.58
C VAL A 17 6.73 10.04 -15.30
N ARG A 18 5.61 10.14 -16.04
CA ARG A 18 4.48 9.22 -15.94
C ARG A 18 4.87 7.80 -16.33
N GLN A 19 5.57 7.63 -17.44
CA GLN A 19 6.05 6.34 -17.91
C GLN A 19 7.00 5.71 -16.89
N ARG A 20 8.05 6.43 -16.45
CA ARG A 20 8.98 5.92 -15.42
C ARG A 20 8.28 5.54 -14.13
N TYR A 21 7.27 6.31 -13.71
CA TYR A 21 6.48 6.00 -12.53
C TYR A 21 5.73 4.68 -12.67
N PHE A 22 5.07 4.42 -13.81
CA PHE A 22 4.31 3.19 -14.01
C PHE A 22 5.16 1.97 -14.35
N ASP A 23 6.26 2.14 -15.08
CA ASP A 23 7.19 1.07 -15.44
C ASP A 23 7.91 0.51 -14.21
N SER A 24 8.11 1.35 -13.19
CA SER A 24 8.69 0.90 -11.91
C SER A 24 7.88 -0.17 -11.17
N ARG A 25 6.60 -0.40 -11.52
CA ARG A 25 5.76 -1.41 -10.87
C ARG A 25 6.30 -2.82 -11.06
N THR A 26 6.91 -3.11 -12.20
CA THR A 26 7.49 -4.43 -12.47
C THR A 26 8.68 -4.69 -11.55
N ALA A 27 9.63 -3.75 -11.46
CA ALA A 27 10.76 -3.84 -10.53
C ALA A 27 10.28 -3.92 -9.07
N LEU A 28 9.30 -3.11 -8.67
CA LEU A 28 8.72 -3.16 -7.33
C LEU A 28 8.06 -4.50 -7.01
N ARG A 29 7.44 -5.15 -8.00
CA ARG A 29 6.88 -6.51 -7.84
C ARG A 29 7.99 -7.51 -7.58
N GLU A 30 9.02 -7.50 -8.42
CA GLU A 30 10.17 -8.40 -8.28
C GLU A 30 10.86 -8.23 -6.93
N GLU A 31 11.09 -6.98 -6.48
CA GLU A 31 11.66 -6.68 -5.17
C GLU A 31 10.76 -7.16 -4.01
N ALA A 32 9.44 -6.94 -4.11
CA ALA A 32 8.49 -7.41 -3.09
C ALA A 32 8.43 -8.94 -3.01
N ASP A 33 8.43 -9.62 -4.16
CA ASP A 33 8.40 -11.08 -4.25
C ASP A 33 9.72 -11.69 -3.73
N ALA A 34 10.86 -11.09 -4.05
CA ALA A 34 12.17 -11.51 -3.54
C ALA A 34 12.27 -11.39 -2.01
N LEU A 35 11.80 -10.27 -1.44
CA LEU A 35 11.74 -10.12 0.02
C LEU A 35 10.73 -11.05 0.68
N ALA A 36 9.63 -11.38 -0.01
CA ALA A 36 8.68 -12.36 0.49
C ALA A 36 9.28 -13.76 0.54
N ALA A 37 10.08 -14.15 -0.45
CA ALA A 37 10.81 -15.42 -0.46
C ALA A 37 11.84 -15.47 0.68
N GLN A 38 12.63 -14.42 0.87
CA GLN A 38 13.62 -14.35 1.96
C GLN A 38 12.98 -14.50 3.34
N ALA A 39 11.85 -13.85 3.58
CA ALA A 39 11.15 -13.95 4.87
C ALA A 39 10.43 -15.29 5.08
N ALA A 40 10.26 -16.12 4.03
CA ALA A 40 9.80 -17.49 4.19
C ALA A 40 10.93 -18.41 4.67
N GLU A 41 12.19 -18.05 4.37
CA GLU A 41 13.39 -18.77 4.83
C GLU A 41 13.82 -18.34 6.24
N ASP A 42 13.63 -17.07 6.58
CA ASP A 42 13.93 -16.51 7.91
C ASP A 42 12.70 -15.77 8.51
N PRO A 43 11.93 -16.46 9.39
CA PRO A 43 10.74 -15.89 10.04
C PRO A 43 11.06 -14.76 11.02
N ASP A 44 12.30 -14.65 11.48
CA ASP A 44 12.78 -13.64 12.42
C ASP A 44 13.20 -12.35 11.73
N VAL A 45 12.86 -12.18 10.45
CA VAL A 45 12.99 -10.91 9.73
C VAL A 45 11.63 -10.16 9.69
N PRO A 46 11.24 -9.43 10.75
CA PRO A 46 10.30 -8.33 10.63
C PRO A 46 10.95 -7.26 9.75
N CYS A 47 10.47 -7.10 8.52
CA CYS A 47 10.94 -6.01 7.69
C CYS A 47 9.79 -5.04 7.45
N ALA A 48 9.78 -3.93 8.20
CA ALA A 48 9.00 -2.74 7.84
C ALA A 48 9.21 -2.36 6.36
N GLU A 49 10.38 -2.69 5.82
CA GLU A 49 10.70 -2.63 4.39
C GLU A 49 9.71 -3.41 3.50
N ARG A 50 9.34 -4.64 3.86
CA ARG A 50 8.36 -5.43 3.09
C ARG A 50 7.02 -4.71 3.00
N VAL A 51 6.56 -4.17 4.12
CA VAL A 51 5.31 -3.39 4.15
C VAL A 51 5.44 -2.14 3.28
N ARG A 52 6.59 -1.44 3.37
CA ARG A 52 6.85 -0.22 2.60
C ARG A 52 6.88 -0.47 1.10
N LEU A 53 7.63 -1.46 0.63
CA LEU A 53 7.70 -1.79 -0.80
C LEU A 53 6.34 -2.26 -1.34
N HIS A 54 5.64 -3.11 -0.59
CA HIS A 54 4.31 -3.57 -0.97
C HIS A 54 3.30 -2.42 -1.04
N ARG A 55 3.34 -1.47 -0.09
CA ARG A 55 2.52 -0.25 -0.11
C ARG A 55 2.77 0.57 -1.38
N VAL A 56 4.03 0.82 -1.74
CA VAL A 56 4.38 1.57 -2.96
C VAL A 56 3.86 0.85 -4.21
N LEU A 57 3.99 -0.47 -4.28
CA LEU A 57 3.47 -1.29 -5.38
C LEU A 57 1.94 -1.22 -5.47
N ALA A 58 1.23 -1.32 -4.35
CA ALA A 58 -0.22 -1.25 -4.28
C ALA A 58 -0.73 0.11 -4.79
N VAL A 59 -0.18 1.21 -4.27
CA VAL A 59 -0.56 2.58 -4.68
C VAL A 59 -0.29 2.80 -6.17
N ARG A 60 0.91 2.47 -6.65
CA ARG A 60 1.25 2.66 -8.08
C ARG A 60 0.38 1.82 -9.00
N SER A 61 0.04 0.60 -8.58
CA SER A 61 -0.84 -0.29 -9.34
C SER A 61 -2.27 0.22 -9.37
N ALA A 62 -2.78 0.74 -8.24
CA ALA A 62 -4.12 1.34 -8.15
C ALA A 62 -4.25 2.57 -9.05
N VAL A 63 -3.31 3.51 -8.94
CA VAL A 63 -3.28 4.70 -9.80
C VAL A 63 -3.17 4.29 -11.27
N HIS A 64 -2.30 3.36 -11.63
CA HIS A 64 -2.25 2.90 -13.02
C HIS A 64 -3.60 2.30 -13.46
N ALA A 65 -4.20 1.44 -12.65
CA ALA A 65 -5.44 0.76 -13.01
C ALA A 65 -6.61 1.75 -13.17
N GLU A 66 -6.73 2.73 -12.28
CA GLU A 66 -7.74 3.80 -12.35
C GLU A 66 -7.70 4.55 -13.70
N PHE A 67 -6.50 4.82 -14.22
CA PHE A 67 -6.32 5.51 -15.50
C PHE A 67 -6.56 4.64 -16.74
N HIS A 68 -6.56 3.31 -16.60
CA HIS A 68 -6.58 2.40 -17.76
C HIS A 68 -7.83 1.52 -17.80
N THR A 69 -8.57 1.40 -16.71
CA THR A 69 -9.75 0.53 -16.67
C THR A 69 -10.75 0.96 -15.60
N HIS A 70 -12.04 0.82 -15.91
CA HIS A 70 -13.12 0.95 -14.93
C HIS A 70 -13.09 -0.15 -13.85
N LEU A 71 -12.30 -1.21 -14.05
CA LEU A 71 -12.15 -2.36 -13.14
C LEU A 71 -10.97 -2.19 -12.16
N PHE A 72 -10.57 -0.95 -11.85
CA PHE A 72 -9.39 -0.72 -11.02
C PHE A 72 -9.51 -1.43 -9.67
N ALA A 73 -10.69 -1.36 -9.05
CA ALA A 73 -10.96 -1.96 -7.74
C ALA A 73 -10.79 -3.48 -7.77
N GLU A 74 -11.36 -4.15 -8.77
CA GLU A 74 -11.23 -5.60 -8.95
C GLU A 74 -9.76 -6.03 -9.12
N ARG A 75 -8.99 -5.26 -9.89
CA ARG A 75 -7.61 -5.60 -10.22
C ARG A 75 -6.63 -5.34 -9.08
N THR A 76 -6.90 -4.40 -8.18
CA THR A 76 -5.90 -3.97 -7.19
C THR A 76 -6.29 -4.20 -5.74
N ARG A 77 -7.55 -4.57 -5.45
CA ARG A 77 -8.01 -4.88 -4.09
C ARG A 77 -7.08 -5.84 -3.34
N HIS A 78 -6.69 -6.93 -4.00
CA HIS A 78 -5.82 -7.94 -3.39
C HIS A 78 -4.50 -7.34 -2.87
N LEU A 79 -3.96 -6.30 -3.51
CA LEU A 79 -2.73 -5.65 -3.05
C LEU A 79 -2.94 -4.91 -1.73
N PHE A 80 -4.06 -4.23 -1.55
CA PHE A 80 -4.36 -3.57 -0.27
C PHE A 80 -4.65 -4.57 0.84
N ASP A 81 -5.36 -5.66 0.54
CA ASP A 81 -5.64 -6.70 1.53
C ASP A 81 -4.36 -7.43 1.98
N GLU A 82 -3.47 -7.76 1.05
CA GLU A 82 -2.15 -8.32 1.41
C GLU A 82 -1.30 -7.32 2.20
N GLY A 83 -1.34 -6.02 1.85
CA GLY A 83 -0.62 -4.99 2.60
C GLY A 83 -1.04 -4.94 4.06
N VAL A 84 -2.35 -4.98 4.33
CA VAL A 84 -2.88 -5.02 5.71
C VAL A 84 -2.47 -6.30 6.42
N LYS A 85 -2.47 -7.47 5.75
CA LYS A 85 -1.99 -8.72 6.36
C LYS A 85 -0.52 -8.62 6.79
N LEU A 86 0.34 -8.08 5.93
CA LEU A 86 1.76 -7.86 6.22
C LEU A 86 1.94 -6.90 7.42
N ALA A 87 1.24 -5.76 7.41
CA ALA A 87 1.34 -4.77 8.48
C ALA A 87 0.82 -5.31 9.83
N ARG A 88 -0.25 -6.11 9.82
CA ARG A 88 -0.72 -6.80 11.03
C ARG A 88 0.30 -7.84 11.53
N GLY A 89 1.01 -8.52 10.63
CA GLY A 89 2.11 -9.40 10.99
C GLY A 89 3.22 -8.67 11.74
N LEU A 90 3.65 -7.53 11.19
CA LEU A 90 4.67 -6.67 11.82
C LEU A 90 4.23 -6.16 13.20
N ALA A 91 2.98 -5.71 13.35
CA ALA A 91 2.44 -5.26 14.63
C ALA A 91 2.40 -6.38 15.68
N ARG A 92 2.04 -7.62 15.29
CA ARG A 92 2.03 -8.78 16.20
C ARG A 92 3.43 -9.22 16.65
N GLN A 93 4.44 -9.00 15.82
CA GLN A 93 5.84 -9.30 16.16
C GLN A 93 6.44 -8.31 17.19
N GLY A 94 5.66 -7.30 17.62
CA GLY A 94 6.09 -6.36 18.67
C GLY A 94 7.10 -5.31 18.18
N SER A 95 7.20 -5.09 16.86
CA SER A 95 8.00 -4.00 16.32
C SER A 95 7.44 -2.65 16.82
N VAL A 96 8.33 -1.76 17.28
CA VAL A 96 7.98 -0.41 17.77
C VAL A 96 7.23 0.40 16.70
N GLU A 97 7.58 0.21 15.42
CA GLU A 97 6.95 0.91 14.29
C GLU A 97 5.64 0.23 13.84
N GLY A 98 5.34 -0.97 14.34
CA GLY A 98 4.26 -1.83 13.88
C GLY A 98 2.87 -1.17 13.90
N PRO A 99 2.42 -0.58 15.03
CA PRO A 99 1.13 0.11 15.10
C PRO A 99 1.01 1.28 14.11
N ALA A 100 2.05 2.11 13.98
CA ALA A 100 2.07 3.24 13.06
C ALA A 100 2.02 2.77 11.59
N VAL A 101 2.80 1.76 11.25
CA VAL A 101 2.79 1.15 9.90
C VAL A 101 1.43 0.52 9.57
N LEU A 102 0.79 -0.13 10.55
CA LEU A 102 -0.56 -0.68 10.38
C LEU A 102 -1.60 0.42 10.17
N ALA A 103 -1.54 1.51 10.94
CA ALA A 103 -2.44 2.65 10.78
C ALA A 103 -2.32 3.26 9.38
N ASP A 104 -1.10 3.52 8.91
CA ASP A 104 -0.83 4.04 7.56
C ASP A 104 -1.40 3.12 6.46
N THR A 105 -1.22 1.81 6.62
CA THR A 105 -1.68 0.81 5.64
C THR A 105 -3.21 0.71 5.62
N LEU A 106 -3.86 0.83 6.78
CA LEU A 106 -5.32 0.88 6.90
C LEU A 106 -5.88 2.18 6.29
N MET A 107 -5.22 3.33 6.47
CA MET A 107 -5.62 4.58 5.83
C MET A 107 -5.55 4.50 4.31
N ASP A 108 -4.49 3.90 3.76
CA ASP A 108 -4.38 3.65 2.32
C ASP A 108 -5.51 2.75 1.79
N ARG A 109 -5.84 1.65 2.50
CA ARG A 109 -6.95 0.76 2.11
C ARG A 109 -8.31 1.43 2.28
N SER A 110 -8.49 2.26 3.30
CA SER A 110 -9.68 3.09 3.49
C SER A 110 -9.88 4.03 2.29
N ALA A 111 -8.84 4.76 1.88
CA ALA A 111 -8.89 5.64 0.71
C ALA A 111 -9.23 4.87 -0.59
N PHE A 112 -8.61 3.70 -0.79
CA PHE A 112 -8.95 2.81 -1.91
C PHE A 112 -10.42 2.37 -1.89
N ARG A 113 -10.93 1.95 -0.73
CA ARG A 113 -12.32 1.52 -0.55
C ARG A 113 -13.30 2.67 -0.77
N LEU A 114 -12.98 3.89 -0.34
CA LEU A 114 -13.75 5.09 -0.66
C LEU A 114 -13.83 5.32 -2.18
N ALA A 115 -12.70 5.24 -2.89
CA ALA A 115 -12.67 5.36 -4.34
C ALA A 115 -13.48 4.25 -5.04
N ALA A 116 -13.57 3.06 -4.43
CA ALA A 116 -14.37 1.94 -4.90
C ALA A 116 -15.87 2.01 -4.49
N GLY A 117 -16.29 3.02 -3.72
CA GLY A 117 -17.68 3.17 -3.24
C GLY A 117 -18.05 2.31 -2.03
N GLU A 118 -17.06 1.75 -1.32
CA GLU A 118 -17.24 0.82 -0.21
C GLU A 118 -17.19 1.54 1.16
N PHE A 119 -18.16 2.41 1.41
CA PHE A 119 -18.12 3.33 2.55
C PHE A 119 -18.06 2.66 3.93
N GLY A 120 -18.81 1.57 4.15
CA GLY A 120 -18.80 0.83 5.41
C GLY A 120 -17.41 0.26 5.72
N PRO A 121 -16.88 -0.62 4.86
CA PRO A 121 -15.53 -1.17 5.03
C PRO A 121 -14.42 -0.11 5.05
N ALA A 122 -14.59 1.02 4.36
CA ALA A 122 -13.64 2.13 4.44
C ALA A 122 -13.66 2.80 5.82
N LEU A 123 -14.84 3.00 6.40
CA LEU A 123 -15.02 3.60 7.73
C LEU A 123 -14.46 2.70 8.83
N ASP A 124 -14.61 1.38 8.69
CA ASP A 124 -14.04 0.42 9.65
C ASP A 124 -12.51 0.49 9.67
N ASP A 125 -11.87 0.50 8.49
CA ASP A 125 -10.41 0.67 8.38
C ASP A 125 -9.96 2.01 8.98
N PHE A 126 -10.67 3.10 8.71
CA PHE A 126 -10.34 4.43 9.22
C PHE A 126 -10.42 4.51 10.76
N ARG A 127 -11.47 3.91 11.35
CA ARG A 127 -11.66 3.87 12.81
C ARG A 127 -10.55 3.07 13.48
N GLU A 128 -10.21 1.91 12.92
CA GLU A 128 -9.11 1.09 13.44
C GLU A 128 -7.78 1.84 13.37
N ALA A 129 -7.47 2.47 12.23
CA ALA A 129 -6.26 3.28 12.08
C ALA A 129 -6.19 4.44 13.08
N SER A 130 -7.31 5.11 13.31
CA SER A 130 -7.40 6.22 14.27
C SER A 130 -7.21 5.75 15.72
N GLY A 131 -7.74 4.57 16.08
CA GLY A 131 -7.49 3.95 17.39
C GLY A 131 -6.01 3.66 17.62
N LEU A 132 -5.34 3.06 16.64
CA LEU A 132 -3.90 2.76 16.72
C LEU A 132 -3.03 4.00 16.90
N LEU A 133 -3.40 5.14 16.30
CA LEU A 133 -2.68 6.40 16.46
C LEU A 133 -3.00 7.11 17.78
N GLY A 134 -4.22 6.94 18.30
CA GLY A 134 -4.62 7.48 19.61
C GLY A 134 -4.00 6.74 20.80
N ASP A 135 -3.79 5.43 20.66
CA ASP A 135 -3.16 4.57 21.68
C ASP A 135 -1.62 4.65 21.67
N ALA A 136 -1.03 5.25 20.64
CA ALA A 136 0.42 5.42 20.49
C ALA A 136 0.94 6.79 20.99
N GLY A 137 0.06 7.63 21.56
CA GLY A 137 0.34 8.97 22.07
C GLY A 137 0.56 9.05 23.57
#